data_AF-A0A2S2NEL7-F1
#
_entry.id   AF-A0A2S2NEL7-F1
#
_cell.length_a   1.000
_cell.length_b   1.000
_cell.length_c   1.000
_cell.angle_alpha   90.00
_cell.angle_beta   90.00
_cell.angle_gamma   90.00
#
_symmetry.space_group_name_H-M   'P 1'
#
loop_
_entity.id
_entity.type
_entity.pdbx_description
1 polymer ?
#
loop_
_entity_poly.entity_id
_entity_poly.type
_entity_poly.pdbx_seq_one_letter_code
_entity_poly.pdbx_strand_id
1 'polypeptide(L)'
;MQIKKLLRETNKKETNNELNVIKLLGGPNKNIPALSKFVKMKYSESMGRCLVVSSDINPGDVLAIEKPYAGVLRRESYEHNCQNCFKRCLSGIPCLKCTLVIYCNETCRIQSYESGHKYECSIFSTFNNWPSMDHMEHLSLYIFLKSVCNLGLDKYVATVHTLNAETTDPMMRGFNNGKYLSDQFCSVYTLEGNETKRTVSDLFLRHCYAAVMVSIM
;
A
#
# COMPACT_ATOMS: atom_id res chain seq x y z
N MET A 1 27.24 -25.13 -31.61
CA MET A 1 27.53 -25.73 -30.28
C MET A 1 28.15 -24.73 -29.27
N GLN A 2 28.71 -23.58 -29.68
CA GLN A 2 29.30 -22.59 -28.76
C GLN A 2 28.32 -21.55 -28.15
N ILE A 3 27.19 -21.25 -28.78
CA ILE A 3 26.23 -20.23 -28.28
C ILE A 3 25.52 -20.69 -26.99
N LYS A 4 25.19 -21.99 -26.87
CA LYS A 4 24.58 -22.54 -25.63
C LYS A 4 25.53 -22.52 -24.43
N LYS A 5 26.85 -22.44 -24.67
CA LYS A 5 27.87 -22.37 -23.60
C LYS A 5 27.98 -20.95 -23.06
N LEU A 6 27.98 -19.95 -23.94
CA LEU A 6 27.95 -18.52 -23.58
C LEU A 6 26.69 -18.12 -22.80
N LEU A 7 25.51 -18.68 -23.15
CA LEU A 7 24.26 -18.44 -22.40
C LEU A 7 24.20 -19.12 -21.03
N ARG A 8 25.03 -20.15 -20.79
CA ARG A 8 25.16 -20.80 -19.47
C ARG A 8 26.16 -20.07 -18.58
N GLU A 9 27.20 -19.46 -19.15
CA GLU A 9 28.24 -18.73 -18.42
C GLU A 9 27.75 -17.38 -17.88
N THR A 10 26.81 -16.70 -18.56
CA THR A 10 26.20 -15.43 -18.07
C THR A 10 25.16 -15.59 -16.96
N ASN A 11 24.80 -16.82 -16.57
CA ASN A 11 23.78 -17.10 -15.55
C ASN A 11 24.32 -17.59 -14.21
N LYS A 12 25.64 -17.56 -13.99
CA LYS A 12 26.15 -17.53 -12.61
C LYS A 12 26.02 -16.11 -12.07
N LYS A 13 24.79 -15.74 -11.71
CA LYS A 13 24.60 -14.74 -10.66
C LYS A 13 25.20 -15.36 -9.41
N GLU A 14 26.43 -14.99 -9.09
CA GLU A 14 26.88 -14.97 -7.71
C GLU A 14 25.89 -14.06 -6.97
N THR A 15 24.86 -14.66 -6.39
CA THR A 15 24.12 -14.03 -5.32
C THR A 15 25.10 -13.88 -4.18
N ASN A 16 25.82 -12.75 -4.17
CA ASN A 16 26.39 -12.17 -2.97
C ASN A 16 25.21 -11.97 -2.00
N ASN A 17 24.92 -13.04 -1.24
CA ASN A 17 23.80 -13.12 -0.32
C ASN A 17 24.16 -12.48 1.04
N GLU A 18 25.19 -11.65 1.06
CA GLU A 18 25.53 -10.72 2.14
C GLU A 18 25.00 -9.32 1.81
N LEU A 19 23.74 -9.23 1.38
CA LEU A 19 23.00 -8.00 1.63
C LEU A 19 22.84 -7.94 3.15
N ASN A 20 23.51 -6.99 3.80
CA ASN A 20 23.17 -6.58 5.16
C ASN A 20 21.67 -6.32 5.19
N VAL A 21 20.91 -7.32 5.66
CA VAL A 21 19.46 -7.20 5.78
C VAL A 21 19.27 -6.00 6.69
N ILE A 22 18.67 -4.93 6.14
CA ILE A 22 18.29 -3.75 6.90
C ILE A 22 17.46 -4.26 8.07
N LYS A 23 17.92 -4.03 9.29
CA LYS A 23 17.33 -4.55 10.53
C LYS A 23 16.93 -3.40 11.42
N LEU A 24 15.79 -3.56 12.07
CA LEU A 24 15.31 -2.63 13.08
C LEU A 24 16.30 -2.52 14.23
N LEU A 25 16.59 -1.30 14.67
CA LEU A 25 17.41 -1.02 15.82
C LEU A 25 16.87 -1.80 17.03
N GLY A 26 17.68 -2.67 17.59
CA GLY A 26 17.31 -3.46 18.78
C GLY A 26 16.25 -4.55 18.55
N GLY A 27 15.78 -4.77 17.32
CA GLY A 27 14.75 -5.75 16.98
C GLY A 27 13.32 -5.17 16.94
N PRO A 28 12.33 -5.99 16.55
CA PRO A 28 10.94 -5.56 16.38
C PRO A 28 10.25 -5.25 17.71
N ASN A 29 9.39 -4.23 17.71
CA ASN A 29 8.52 -3.90 18.83
C ASN A 29 7.42 -4.98 19.01
N LYS A 30 7.08 -5.28 20.28
CA LYS A 30 6.12 -6.32 20.65
C LYS A 30 4.72 -6.09 20.07
N ASN A 31 4.26 -4.84 20.07
CA ASN A 31 2.93 -4.44 19.66
C ASN A 31 2.88 -3.93 18.21
N ILE A 32 3.97 -3.35 17.71
CA ILE A 32 4.05 -2.80 16.34
C ILE A 32 5.30 -3.37 15.66
N PRO A 33 5.28 -4.60 15.14
CA PRO A 33 6.49 -5.30 14.68
C PRO A 33 7.27 -4.59 13.57
N ALA A 34 6.62 -3.70 12.82
CA ALA A 34 7.24 -2.84 11.82
C ALA A 34 8.18 -1.78 12.42
N LEU A 35 8.13 -1.55 13.73
CA LEU A 35 8.93 -0.54 14.42
C LEU A 35 10.02 -1.17 15.30
N SER A 36 11.09 -0.41 15.53
CA SER A 36 12.12 -0.76 16.52
C SER A 36 11.51 -0.89 17.91
N LYS A 37 12.05 -1.81 18.73
CA LYS A 37 11.66 -1.97 20.14
C LYS A 37 11.77 -0.69 20.98
N PHE A 38 12.59 0.27 20.53
CA PHE A 38 12.80 1.55 21.20
C PHE A 38 11.79 2.61 20.78
N VAL A 39 10.99 2.36 19.75
CA VAL A 39 9.90 3.25 19.32
C VAL A 39 8.63 2.87 20.06
N LYS A 40 7.93 3.87 20.60
CA LYS A 40 6.66 3.74 21.31
C LYS A 40 5.62 4.64 20.65
N MET A 41 4.37 4.18 20.61
CA MET A 41 3.24 5.03 20.29
C MET A 41 2.86 5.84 21.52
N LYS A 42 2.57 7.12 21.34
CA LYS A 42 2.00 8.02 22.34
C LYS A 42 0.87 8.82 21.71
N TYR A 43 0.09 9.49 22.55
CA TYR A 43 -0.91 10.45 22.13
C TYR A 43 -0.47 11.84 22.55
N SER A 44 -0.67 12.81 21.67
CA SER A 44 -0.47 14.23 21.90
C SER A 44 -1.73 14.96 21.46
N GLU A 45 -2.16 15.96 22.21
CA GLU A 45 -3.35 16.75 21.87
C GLU A 45 -3.21 17.45 20.51
N SER A 46 -2.01 17.89 20.13
CA SER A 46 -1.77 18.60 18.88
C SER A 46 -1.61 17.69 17.66
N MET A 47 -1.12 16.46 17.84
CA MET A 47 -0.77 15.55 16.76
C MET A 47 -1.61 14.26 16.71
N GLY A 48 -2.45 14.01 17.71
CA GLY A 48 -3.09 12.71 17.90
C GLY A 48 -2.07 11.63 18.23
N ARG A 49 -2.20 10.45 17.62
CA ARG A 49 -1.22 9.36 17.75
C ARG A 49 0.11 9.76 17.10
N CYS A 50 1.20 9.65 17.85
CA CYS A 50 2.55 9.91 17.38
C CYS A 50 3.52 8.79 17.80
N LEU A 51 4.64 8.68 17.08
CA LEU A 51 5.72 7.78 17.43
C LEU A 51 6.83 8.57 18.13
N VAL A 52 7.30 8.07 19.25
CA VAL A 52 8.41 8.65 20.00
C VAL A 52 9.46 7.58 20.29
N VAL A 53 10.73 7.98 20.36
CA VAL A 53 11.81 7.07 20.76
C VAL A 53 12.01 7.14 22.27
N SER A 54 12.31 6.01 22.90
CA SER A 54 12.57 5.90 24.34
C SER A 54 14.05 5.80 24.71
N SER A 55 14.96 5.99 23.76
CA SER A 55 16.40 5.94 23.93
C SER A 55 17.09 6.81 22.88
N ASP A 56 18.37 7.09 23.07
CA ASP A 56 19.20 7.74 22.06
C ASP A 56 19.28 6.89 20.78
N ILE A 57 19.36 7.59 19.66
CA ILE A 57 19.50 7.02 18.31
C ILE A 57 20.67 7.68 17.61
N ASN A 58 21.32 6.94 16.73
CA ASN A 58 22.43 7.40 15.92
C ASN A 58 22.00 7.56 14.46
N PRO A 59 22.66 8.44 13.68
CA PRO A 59 22.49 8.47 12.24
C PRO A 59 22.69 7.08 11.62
N GLY A 60 21.72 6.65 10.81
CA GLY A 60 21.72 5.32 10.19
C GLY A 60 20.91 4.25 10.93
N ASP A 61 20.47 4.52 12.17
CA ASP A 61 19.59 3.60 12.88
C ASP A 61 18.23 3.46 12.19
N VAL A 62 17.78 2.21 12.03
CA VAL A 62 16.52 1.90 11.36
C VAL A 62 15.40 1.77 12.39
N LEU A 63 14.49 2.74 12.39
CA LEU A 63 13.40 2.81 13.37
C LEU A 63 12.11 2.16 12.90
N ALA A 64 11.90 2.08 11.58
CA ALA A 64 10.72 1.51 10.97
C ALA A 64 11.08 0.76 9.67
N ILE A 65 10.49 -0.41 9.49
CA ILE A 65 10.50 -1.19 8.26
C ILE A 65 9.07 -1.66 8.05
N GLU A 66 8.40 -1.04 7.09
CA GLU A 66 6.97 -1.25 6.88
C GLU A 66 6.71 -1.67 5.44
N LYS A 67 5.95 -2.75 5.27
CA LYS A 67 5.40 -3.11 3.96
C LYS A 67 4.09 -2.35 3.77
N PRO A 68 3.93 -1.56 2.70
CA PRO A 68 2.70 -0.81 2.49
C PRO A 68 1.52 -1.77 2.29
N TYR A 69 0.38 -1.46 2.90
CA TYR A 69 -0.87 -2.16 2.62
C TYR A 69 -1.24 -2.04 1.14
N ALA A 70 -1.17 -0.84 0.59
CA ALA A 70 -1.49 -0.52 -0.79
C ALA A 70 -0.58 0.61 -1.29
N GLY A 71 -0.38 0.66 -2.59
CA GLY A 71 0.37 1.71 -3.26
C GLY A 71 -0.08 1.80 -4.71
N VAL A 72 0.03 2.98 -5.29
CA VAL A 72 -0.31 3.23 -6.69
C VAL A 72 0.84 4.00 -7.34
N LEU A 73 1.07 3.75 -8.62
CA LEU A 73 2.00 4.55 -9.39
C LEU A 73 1.39 5.92 -9.67
N ARG A 74 2.26 6.93 -9.77
CA ARG A 74 1.86 8.17 -10.42
C ARG A 74 1.78 7.96 -11.93
N ARG A 75 0.96 8.75 -12.61
CA ARG A 75 0.68 8.61 -14.05
C ARG A 75 1.94 8.61 -14.90
N GLU A 76 2.89 9.46 -14.53
CA GLU A 76 4.18 9.62 -15.23
C GLU A 76 5.00 8.32 -15.21
N SER A 77 4.72 7.41 -14.28
CA SER A 77 5.44 6.14 -14.08
C SER A 77 4.77 4.92 -14.72
N TYR A 78 3.55 5.03 -15.25
CA TYR A 78 2.80 3.87 -15.76
C TYR A 78 3.51 3.14 -16.90
N GLU A 79 4.22 3.88 -17.75
CA GLU A 79 4.88 3.33 -18.94
C GLU A 79 6.22 2.64 -18.63
N HIS A 80 6.80 2.89 -17.45
CA HIS A 80 8.16 2.45 -17.15
C HIS A 80 8.33 1.76 -15.79
N ASN A 81 7.28 1.64 -14.97
CA ASN A 81 7.31 0.90 -13.70
C ASN A 81 6.27 -0.21 -13.68
N CYS A 82 6.61 -1.30 -12.99
CA CYS A 82 5.69 -2.41 -12.75
C CYS A 82 4.53 -1.95 -11.86
N GLN A 83 3.29 -2.13 -12.32
CA GLN A 83 2.08 -1.75 -11.59
C GLN A 83 1.91 -2.51 -10.26
N ASN A 84 2.56 -3.67 -10.10
CA ASN A 84 2.48 -4.47 -8.87
C ASN A 84 3.60 -4.16 -7.86
N CYS A 85 4.85 -4.16 -8.31
CA CYS A 85 6.02 -4.08 -7.41
C CYS A 85 6.74 -2.73 -7.47
N PHE A 86 6.26 -1.79 -8.30
CA PHE A 86 6.78 -0.44 -8.51
C PHE A 86 8.22 -0.34 -9.00
N LYS A 87 8.90 -1.47 -9.26
CA LYS A 87 10.25 -1.47 -9.85
C LYS A 87 10.19 -0.97 -11.28
N ARG A 88 11.21 -0.20 -11.68
CA ARG A 88 11.40 0.21 -13.07
C ARG A 88 11.54 -1.03 -13.96
N CYS A 89 10.78 -1.06 -15.05
CA CYS A 89 10.82 -2.07 -16.08
C CYS A 89 11.68 -1.55 -17.24
N LEU A 90 12.72 -2.29 -17.61
CA LEU A 90 13.45 -2.07 -18.87
C LEU A 90 12.73 -2.75 -20.04
N SER A 91 12.05 -3.86 -19.77
CA SER A 91 11.19 -4.59 -20.70
C SER A 91 9.98 -5.09 -19.92
N GLY A 92 8.87 -4.36 -20.00
CA GLY A 92 7.62 -4.73 -19.34
C GLY A 92 6.71 -5.57 -20.23
N ILE A 93 5.91 -6.44 -19.62
CA ILE A 93 4.79 -7.11 -20.29
C ILE A 93 3.50 -6.33 -19.99
N PRO A 94 2.58 -6.14 -20.95
CA PRO A 94 1.36 -5.39 -20.71
C PRO A 94 0.31 -6.21 -19.94
N CYS A 95 -0.68 -5.50 -19.40
CA CYS A 95 -1.97 -6.11 -19.10
C CYS A 95 -2.60 -6.69 -20.38
N LEU A 96 -3.24 -7.86 -20.27
CA LEU A 96 -3.90 -8.52 -21.39
C LEU A 96 -5.21 -7.84 -21.84
N LYS A 97 -5.72 -6.87 -21.07
CA LYS A 97 -7.03 -6.24 -21.29
C LYS A 97 -6.95 -4.75 -21.63
N CYS A 98 -6.22 -3.93 -20.87
CA CYS A 98 -6.24 -2.47 -21.05
C CYS A 98 -5.02 -1.87 -21.77
N THR A 99 -3.88 -2.56 -21.87
CA THR A 99 -2.58 -2.00 -22.36
C THR A 99 -2.08 -0.73 -21.63
N LEU A 100 -2.77 -0.24 -20.60
CA LEU A 100 -2.44 1.00 -19.86
C LEU A 100 -1.42 0.81 -18.74
N VAL A 101 -1.10 -0.44 -18.40
CA VAL A 101 -0.18 -0.78 -17.32
C VAL A 101 0.77 -1.88 -17.77
N ILE A 102 1.98 -1.87 -17.21
CA ILE A 102 3.00 -2.87 -17.46
C ILE A 102 3.44 -3.60 -16.20
N TYR A 103 4.03 -4.78 -16.38
CA TYR A 103 4.55 -5.64 -15.32
C TYR A 103 5.95 -6.11 -15.65
N CYS A 104 6.79 -6.33 -14.64
CA CYS A 104 8.15 -6.83 -14.86
C CYS A 104 8.19 -8.32 -15.24
N ASN A 105 7.12 -9.09 -14.95
CA ASN A 105 6.98 -10.50 -15.29
C ASN A 105 5.53 -10.98 -15.05
N GLU A 106 5.27 -12.24 -15.40
CA GLU A 106 3.97 -12.89 -15.28
C GLU A 106 3.47 -12.93 -13.83
N THR A 107 4.35 -13.21 -12.87
CA THR A 107 3.99 -13.25 -11.45
C THR A 107 3.42 -11.92 -10.98
N CYS A 108 4.03 -10.80 -11.36
CA CYS A 108 3.50 -9.47 -11.04
C CYS A 108 2.17 -9.17 -11.72
N ARG A 109 1.98 -9.64 -12.96
CA ARG A 109 0.71 -9.48 -13.68
C ARG A 109 -0.43 -10.23 -12.98
N ILE A 110 -0.21 -11.50 -12.63
CA ILE A 110 -1.19 -12.33 -11.91
C ILE A 110 -1.51 -11.70 -10.56
N GLN A 111 -0.51 -11.33 -9.77
CA GLN A 111 -0.73 -10.71 -8.46
C GLN A 111 -1.54 -9.41 -8.54
N SER A 112 -1.23 -8.54 -9.51
CA SER A 112 -2.00 -7.31 -9.73
C SER A 112 -3.44 -7.59 -10.14
N TYR A 113 -3.65 -8.59 -11.00
CA TYR A 113 -4.99 -9.01 -11.41
C TYR A 113 -5.82 -9.49 -10.22
N GLU A 114 -5.24 -10.36 -9.39
CA GLU A 114 -5.87 -10.91 -8.20
C GLU A 114 -6.15 -9.85 -7.12
N SER A 115 -5.24 -8.88 -6.97
CA SER A 115 -5.31 -7.86 -5.91
C SER A 115 -6.22 -6.67 -6.22
N GLY A 116 -6.88 -6.64 -7.38
CA GLY A 116 -7.88 -5.62 -7.68
C GLY A 116 -7.91 -5.15 -9.13
N HIS A 117 -6.80 -5.30 -9.88
CA HIS A 117 -6.75 -4.77 -11.24
C HIS A 117 -7.81 -5.39 -12.15
N LYS A 118 -8.28 -6.62 -11.88
CA LYS A 118 -9.38 -7.23 -12.64
C LYS A 118 -10.68 -6.41 -12.65
N TYR A 119 -10.97 -5.66 -11.59
CA TYR A 119 -12.11 -4.76 -11.47
C TYR A 119 -11.78 -3.35 -11.96
N GLU A 120 -10.57 -2.89 -11.64
CA GLU A 120 -10.09 -1.57 -12.01
C GLU A 120 -9.85 -1.42 -13.53
N CYS A 121 -9.50 -2.51 -14.21
CA CYS A 121 -8.96 -2.50 -15.57
C CYS A 121 -9.89 -1.83 -16.60
N SER A 122 -11.21 -2.03 -16.48
CA SER A 122 -12.20 -1.43 -17.39
C SER A 122 -12.35 0.08 -17.16
N ILE A 123 -12.21 0.53 -15.91
CA ILE A 123 -12.40 1.93 -15.53
C ILE A 123 -11.09 2.73 -15.52
N PHE A 124 -9.93 2.08 -15.63
CA PHE A 124 -8.61 2.71 -15.54
C PHE A 124 -8.41 3.84 -16.56
N SER A 125 -8.92 3.67 -17.79
CA SER A 125 -8.88 4.72 -18.82
C SER A 125 -9.71 5.93 -18.41
N THR A 126 -10.95 5.71 -17.96
CA THR A 126 -11.85 6.77 -17.48
C THR A 126 -11.21 7.50 -16.30
N PHE A 127 -10.67 6.75 -15.34
CA PHE A 127 -9.99 7.27 -14.16
C PHE A 127 -8.81 8.17 -14.54
N ASN A 128 -7.94 7.72 -15.47
CA ASN A 128 -6.78 8.49 -15.89
C ASN A 128 -7.13 9.75 -16.70
N ASN A 129 -8.24 9.75 -17.42
CA ASN A 129 -8.67 10.91 -18.20
C ASN A 129 -9.58 11.86 -17.41
N TRP A 130 -10.00 11.47 -16.21
CA TRP A 130 -10.89 12.28 -15.40
C TRP A 130 -10.17 13.53 -14.84
N PRO A 131 -10.70 14.74 -15.06
CA PRO A 131 -10.12 15.97 -14.52
C PRO A 131 -10.12 15.97 -12.98
N SER A 132 -8.98 16.29 -12.38
CA SER A 132 -8.83 16.41 -10.92
C SER A 132 -8.88 15.09 -10.13
N MET A 133 -8.93 13.92 -10.79
CA MET A 133 -8.59 12.65 -10.15
C MET A 133 -7.07 12.44 -10.19
N ASP A 134 -6.44 12.23 -9.05
CA ASP A 134 -4.99 11.98 -9.00
C ASP A 134 -4.71 10.69 -8.20
N HIS A 135 -3.44 10.46 -7.87
CA HIS A 135 -2.95 9.31 -7.14
C HIS A 135 -3.67 9.06 -5.81
N MET A 136 -4.24 10.08 -5.16
CA MET A 136 -4.95 9.91 -3.88
C MET A 136 -6.31 9.22 -4.05
N GLU A 137 -7.09 9.63 -5.06
CA GLU A 137 -8.33 8.96 -5.45
C GLU A 137 -8.07 7.52 -5.89
N HIS A 138 -7.00 7.33 -6.66
CA HIS A 138 -6.58 6.01 -7.13
C HIS A 138 -6.21 5.12 -5.94
N LEU A 139 -5.43 5.66 -4.99
CA LEU A 139 -5.03 4.92 -3.80
C LEU A 139 -6.26 4.53 -2.95
N SER A 140 -7.24 5.42 -2.81
CA SER A 140 -8.48 5.13 -2.08
C SER A 140 -9.26 3.97 -2.74
N LEU A 141 -9.45 4.05 -4.07
CA LEU A 141 -10.07 2.97 -4.84
C LEU A 141 -9.28 1.66 -4.70
N TYR A 142 -7.95 1.72 -4.80
CA TYR A 142 -7.10 0.53 -4.74
C TYR A 142 -7.09 -0.10 -3.34
N ILE A 143 -7.14 0.69 -2.26
CA ILE A 143 -7.33 0.20 -0.89
C ILE A 143 -8.67 -0.56 -0.80
N PHE A 144 -9.75 0.00 -1.33
CA PHE A 144 -11.06 -0.66 -1.35
C PHE A 144 -11.01 -1.98 -2.12
N LEU A 145 -10.56 -1.95 -3.37
CA LEU A 145 -10.48 -3.13 -4.24
C LEU A 145 -9.63 -4.23 -3.64
N LYS A 146 -8.45 -3.89 -3.10
CA LYS A 146 -7.56 -4.84 -2.44
C LYS A 146 -8.21 -5.46 -1.21
N SER A 147 -8.92 -4.66 -0.43
CA SER A 147 -9.62 -5.13 0.78
C SER A 147 -10.75 -6.08 0.42
N VAL A 148 -11.57 -5.75 -0.58
CA VAL A 148 -12.65 -6.61 -1.07
C VAL A 148 -12.11 -7.90 -1.69
N CYS A 149 -11.02 -7.83 -2.48
CA CYS A 149 -10.39 -9.03 -3.06
C CYS A 149 -9.83 -9.96 -1.98
N ASN A 150 -9.31 -9.41 -0.88
CA ASN A 150 -8.72 -10.18 0.21
C ASN A 150 -9.77 -10.75 1.19
N LEU A 151 -10.83 -9.98 1.49
CA LEU A 151 -11.79 -10.33 2.55
C LEU A 151 -13.10 -10.91 2.01
N GLY A 152 -13.48 -10.55 0.79
CA GLY A 152 -14.87 -10.65 0.30
C GLY A 152 -15.71 -9.46 0.75
N LEU A 153 -16.75 -9.13 -0.01
CA LEU A 153 -17.58 -7.93 0.21
C LEU A 153 -18.32 -7.96 1.56
N ASP A 154 -18.97 -9.08 1.90
CA ASP A 154 -19.74 -9.18 3.15
C ASP A 154 -18.85 -8.99 4.39
N LYS A 155 -17.68 -9.62 4.39
CA LYS A 155 -16.70 -9.49 5.48
C LYS A 155 -16.09 -8.10 5.52
N TYR A 156 -15.82 -7.49 4.37
CA TYR A 156 -15.37 -6.09 4.30
C TYR A 156 -16.41 -5.17 4.94
N VAL A 157 -17.67 -5.27 4.56
CA VAL A 157 -18.77 -4.46 5.09
C VAL A 157 -18.93 -4.67 6.60
N ALA A 158 -18.95 -5.93 7.06
CA ALA A 158 -19.00 -6.25 8.49
C ALA A 158 -17.81 -5.64 9.26
N THR A 159 -16.59 -5.74 8.71
CA THR A 159 -15.39 -5.16 9.31
C THR A 159 -15.47 -3.63 9.41
N VAL A 160 -15.93 -2.96 8.35
CA VAL A 160 -16.13 -1.50 8.35
C VAL A 160 -17.16 -1.08 9.39
N HIS A 161 -18.30 -1.80 9.50
CA HIS A 161 -19.29 -1.53 10.52
C HIS A 161 -18.72 -1.68 11.93
N THR A 162 -17.99 -2.77 12.20
CA THR A 162 -17.32 -2.96 13.49
C THR A 162 -16.34 -1.82 13.79
N LEU A 163 -15.46 -1.46 12.85
CA LEU A 163 -14.47 -0.40 13.05
C LEU A 163 -15.08 1.00 13.24
N ASN A 164 -16.28 1.24 12.69
CA ASN A 164 -17.00 2.50 12.88
C ASN A 164 -17.83 2.52 14.17
N ALA A 165 -18.33 1.36 14.62
CA ALA A 165 -19.08 1.23 15.86
C ALA A 165 -18.19 1.17 17.10
N GLU A 166 -16.96 0.67 16.95
CA GLU A 166 -15.98 0.59 18.03
C GLU A 166 -15.55 1.98 18.51
N THR A 167 -16.01 2.34 19.71
CA THR A 167 -15.45 3.41 20.54
C THR A 167 -14.22 2.87 21.30
N THR A 168 -13.25 2.34 20.57
CA THR A 168 -11.98 1.92 21.16
C THR A 168 -11.16 3.14 21.60
N ASP A 169 -10.33 2.95 22.63
CA ASP A 169 -9.29 3.92 23.00
C ASP A 169 -8.59 4.43 21.73
N PRO A 170 -8.51 5.76 21.50
CA PRO A 170 -7.82 6.33 20.35
C PRO A 170 -6.43 5.73 20.09
N MET A 171 -5.73 5.27 21.14
CA MET A 171 -4.43 4.60 21.06
C MET A 171 -4.51 3.21 20.40
N MET A 172 -5.60 2.48 20.63
CA MET A 172 -5.79 1.10 20.18
C MET A 172 -6.52 1.01 18.84
N ARG A 173 -6.97 2.14 18.28
CA ARG A 173 -7.64 2.18 16.98
C ARG A 173 -6.74 1.58 15.89
N GLY A 174 -7.21 0.55 15.20
CA GLY A 174 -6.45 -0.14 14.14
C GLY A 174 -5.53 -1.26 14.63
N PHE A 175 -5.51 -1.53 15.94
CA PHE A 175 -4.88 -2.73 16.47
C PHE A 175 -5.85 -3.90 16.35
N ASN A 176 -5.30 -5.07 16.05
CA ASN A 176 -6.00 -6.33 15.99
C ASN A 176 -5.33 -7.30 16.97
N ASN A 177 -6.07 -7.80 17.95
CA ASN A 177 -5.54 -8.70 19.00
C ASN A 177 -4.28 -8.13 19.69
N GLY A 178 -4.28 -6.81 19.98
CA GLY A 178 -3.17 -6.13 20.67
C GLY A 178 -1.92 -5.87 19.81
N LYS A 179 -1.99 -6.10 18.49
CA LYS A 179 -0.92 -5.77 17.55
C LYS A 179 -1.40 -4.82 16.45
N TYR A 180 -0.55 -3.87 16.07
CA TYR A 180 -0.74 -3.05 14.88
C TYR A 180 0.05 -3.67 13.73
N LEU A 181 -0.64 -4.02 12.65
CA LEU A 181 -0.07 -4.73 11.52
C LEU A 181 -0.37 -3.95 10.24
N SER A 182 0.67 -3.29 9.73
CA SER A 182 0.62 -2.39 8.57
C SER A 182 0.08 -2.99 7.29
N ASP A 183 0.11 -4.33 7.17
CA ASP A 183 -0.42 -5.07 6.04
C ASP A 183 -1.89 -5.52 6.23
N GLN A 184 -2.55 -5.05 7.30
CA GLN A 184 -3.96 -5.30 7.56
C GLN A 184 -4.85 -4.09 7.25
N PHE A 185 -6.06 -4.38 6.77
CA PHE A 185 -7.06 -3.37 6.42
C PHE A 185 -7.41 -2.45 7.59
N CYS A 186 -7.61 -3.00 8.80
CA CYS A 186 -8.01 -2.22 9.98
C CYS A 186 -6.97 -1.14 10.35
N SER A 187 -5.67 -1.44 10.21
CA SER A 187 -4.59 -0.51 10.51
C SER A 187 -4.59 0.69 9.57
N VAL A 188 -4.94 0.50 8.29
CA VAL A 188 -5.04 1.57 7.29
C VAL A 188 -6.36 2.33 7.36
N TYR A 189 -7.48 1.61 7.49
CA TYR A 189 -8.81 2.21 7.56
C TYR A 189 -8.97 3.18 8.73
N THR A 190 -8.25 2.92 9.83
CA THR A 190 -8.32 3.72 11.06
C THR A 190 -7.27 4.83 11.15
N LEU A 191 -6.56 5.14 10.06
CA LEU A 191 -5.66 6.29 10.00
C LEU A 191 -6.45 7.61 10.10
N GLU A 192 -5.77 8.65 10.59
CA GLU A 192 -6.38 9.98 10.74
C GLU A 192 -6.66 10.60 9.37
N GLY A 193 -7.94 10.84 9.07
CA GLY A 193 -8.39 11.44 7.81
C GLY A 193 -8.21 12.96 7.75
N ASN A 194 -8.00 13.59 8.91
CA ASN A 194 -7.97 15.05 9.08
C ASN A 194 -9.20 15.74 8.48
N GLU A 195 -10.36 15.09 8.54
CA GLU A 195 -11.61 15.55 7.92
C GLU A 195 -11.98 16.96 8.38
N THR A 196 -11.85 17.23 9.67
CA THR A 196 -12.13 18.53 10.29
C THR A 196 -11.20 19.66 9.86
N LYS A 197 -10.06 19.34 9.25
CA LYS A 197 -9.08 20.32 8.73
C LYS A 197 -9.28 20.60 7.23
N ARG A 198 -10.18 19.88 6.56
CA ARG A 198 -10.46 20.03 5.13
C ARG A 198 -11.56 21.06 4.91
N THR A 199 -11.53 21.69 3.74
CA THR A 199 -12.61 22.60 3.33
C THR A 199 -13.86 21.81 2.95
N VAL A 200 -15.03 22.43 3.07
CA VAL A 200 -16.31 21.84 2.62
C VAL A 200 -16.24 21.49 1.13
N SER A 201 -15.57 22.30 0.32
CA SER A 201 -15.41 22.04 -1.12
C SER A 201 -14.54 20.83 -1.41
N ASP A 202 -13.42 20.61 -0.69
CA ASP A 202 -12.62 19.38 -0.82
C ASP A 202 -13.47 18.18 -0.41
N LEU A 203 -14.13 18.22 0.74
CA LEU A 203 -14.97 17.11 1.21
C LEU A 203 -16.07 16.77 0.21
N PHE A 204 -16.81 17.76 -0.28
CA PHE A 204 -17.85 17.54 -1.29
C PHE A 204 -17.29 16.84 -2.54
N LEU A 205 -16.15 17.31 -3.06
CA LEU A 205 -15.52 16.73 -4.24
C LEU A 205 -15.08 15.27 -4.00
N ARG A 206 -14.52 14.96 -2.83
CA ARG A 206 -14.14 13.58 -2.44
C ARG A 206 -15.35 12.65 -2.40
N HIS A 207 -16.49 13.12 -1.87
CA HIS A 207 -17.74 12.36 -1.84
C HIS A 207 -18.28 12.12 -3.25
N CYS A 208 -18.22 13.13 -4.14
CA CYS A 208 -18.58 12.96 -5.54
C CYS A 208 -17.69 11.90 -6.23
N TYR A 209 -16.37 11.92 -6.01
CA TYR A 209 -15.47 10.91 -6.56
C TYR A 209 -15.80 9.51 -6.05
N ALA A 210 -16.03 9.35 -4.75
CA ALA A 210 -16.41 8.06 -4.18
C ALA A 210 -17.72 7.53 -4.78
N ALA A 211 -18.75 8.38 -4.90
CA ALA A 211 -20.03 8.01 -5.50
C ALA A 211 -19.87 7.58 -6.98
N VAL A 212 -19.07 8.33 -7.75
CA VAL A 212 -18.77 7.98 -9.14
C VAL A 212 -18.05 6.63 -9.18
N MET A 213 -16.95 6.46 -8.45
CA MET A 213 -16.18 5.20 -8.42
C MET A 213 -17.05 3.97 -8.17
N VAL A 214 -17.99 4.05 -7.22
CA VAL A 214 -18.92 2.95 -6.92
C VAL A 214 -19.93 2.74 -8.06
N SER A 215 -20.33 3.78 -8.77
CA SER A 215 -21.32 3.69 -9.86
C SER A 215 -20.75 3.14 -11.17
N ILE A 216 -19.44 3.29 -11.41
CA ILE A 216 -18.76 2.78 -12.63
C ILE A 216 -18.18 1.37 -12.46
N MET A 217 -18.19 0.82 -11.24
CA MET A 217 -17.75 -0.54 -10.93
C MET A 217 -18.89 -1.55 -11.04
#